data_AF-A0A8T6TIX4-F1
#
_entry.id   AF-A0A8T6TIX4-F1
#
_cell.length_a   1.000
_cell.length_b   1.000
_cell.length_c   1.000
_cell.angle_alpha   90.00
_cell.angle_beta   90.00
_cell.angle_gamma   90.00
#
_symmetry.space_group_name_H-M   'P 1'
#
loop_
_entity.id
_entity.type
_entity.pdbx_description
1 polymer ?
#
loop_
_entity_poly.entity_id
_entity_poly.type
_entity_poly.pdbx_seq_one_letter_code
_entity_poly.pdbx_strand_id
1 'polypeptide(L)'
;DGGSEYTNSQDVRLAIHAMDAVSGMDSMIVSNAFSFPESQWQDFEERIDWTLSIVDGEKRVYVLLRDVAGSTSILQETIVLDTVPPRGTMSIGDGGGFV
;
A
#
# COMPACT_ATOMS: atom_id res chain seq x y z
N ASP A 1 -8.12 -3.27 14.13
CA ASP A 1 -7.55 -1.98 13.71
C ASP A 1 -6.58 -2.23 12.56
N GLY A 2 -7.10 -2.35 11.32
CA GLY A 2 -6.29 -2.65 10.14
C GLY A 2 -5.84 -1.34 9.49
N GLY A 3 -4.57 -1.02 9.65
CA GLY A 3 -3.98 0.29 9.37
C GLY A 3 -4.13 0.75 7.93
N SER A 4 -4.67 1.96 7.78
CA SER A 4 -4.34 2.80 6.63
C SER A 4 -2.91 3.29 6.84
N GLU A 5 -1.98 2.75 6.06
CA GLU A 5 -0.62 3.30 6.00
C GLU A 5 -0.66 4.60 5.19
N TYR A 6 -0.19 5.69 5.80
CA TYR A 6 -0.06 6.98 5.13
C TYR A 6 1.36 7.09 4.61
N THR A 7 1.50 7.37 3.31
CA THR A 7 2.81 7.62 2.69
C THR A 7 2.79 8.97 2.00
N ASN A 8 3.91 9.68 2.07
CA ASN A 8 4.18 10.87 1.27
C ASN A 8 5.00 10.56 0.01
N SER A 9 5.33 9.28 -0.18
CA SER A 9 6.16 8.78 -1.28
C SER A 9 5.38 7.76 -2.10
N GLN A 10 5.58 7.81 -3.41
CA GLN A 10 4.94 6.89 -4.36
C GLN A 10 5.52 5.48 -4.28
N ASP A 11 6.81 5.39 -3.96
CA ASP A 11 7.49 4.13 -3.75
C ASP A 11 7.25 3.67 -2.31
N VAL A 12 6.49 2.59 -2.18
CA VAL A 12 6.19 1.95 -0.91
C VAL A 12 6.70 0.52 -0.94
N ARG A 13 7.00 0.01 0.25
CA ARG A 13 7.36 -1.40 0.41
C ARG A 13 6.19 -2.14 1.02
N LEU A 14 5.54 -2.97 0.22
CA LEU A 14 4.42 -3.78 0.68
C LEU A 14 4.95 -4.97 1.46
N ALA A 15 4.42 -5.19 2.67
CA ALA A 15 4.72 -6.35 3.49
C ALA A 15 3.57 -7.36 3.39
N ILE A 16 3.77 -8.40 2.60
CA ILE A 16 2.75 -9.41 2.34
C ILE A 16 2.85 -10.50 3.41
N HIS A 17 1.96 -10.44 4.38
CA HIS A 17 1.85 -11.45 5.42
C HIS A 17 0.92 -12.58 5.00
N ALA A 18 1.41 -13.47 4.15
CA ALA A 18 0.72 -14.71 3.77
C ALA A 18 1.36 -15.90 4.47
N MET A 19 0.61 -16.59 5.33
CA MET A 19 1.08 -17.77 6.02
C MET A 19 0.30 -18.97 5.50
N ASP A 20 0.91 -19.78 4.64
CA ASP A 20 0.37 -21.11 4.32
C ASP A 20 1.25 -22.17 4.97
N ALA A 21 0.77 -22.70 6.10
CA ALA A 21 1.49 -23.69 6.89
C ALA A 21 1.44 -25.10 6.28
N VAL A 22 0.73 -25.30 5.16
CA VAL A 22 0.43 -26.62 4.61
C VAL A 22 1.29 -26.93 3.38
N SER A 23 1.36 -26.00 2.44
CA SER A 23 1.94 -26.20 1.11
C SER A 23 2.98 -25.14 0.75
N GLY A 24 2.88 -23.97 1.37
CA GLY A 24 3.64 -22.79 1.00
C GLY A 24 3.02 -22.06 -0.19
N MET A 25 3.38 -20.79 -0.33
CA MET A 25 2.97 -19.94 -1.45
C MET A 25 3.86 -20.24 -2.66
N ASP A 26 3.24 -20.43 -3.82
CA ASP A 26 3.93 -20.72 -5.08
C ASP A 26 4.14 -19.43 -5.87
N SER A 27 3.03 -18.75 -6.18
CA SER A 27 3.03 -17.56 -7.01
C SER A 27 2.12 -16.49 -6.42
N MET A 28 2.39 -15.24 -6.74
CA MET A 28 1.52 -14.11 -6.40
C MET A 28 1.34 -13.16 -7.57
N ILE A 29 0.32 -12.32 -7.48
CA ILE A 29 0.00 -11.24 -8.40
C ILE A 29 -0.27 -10.01 -7.53
N VAL A 30 0.36 -8.88 -7.86
CA VAL A 30 0.12 -7.59 -7.20
C VAL A 30 -0.47 -6.62 -8.23
N SER A 31 -1.52 -5.88 -7.85
CA SER A 31 -2.19 -4.94 -8.75
C SER A 31 -2.86 -3.80 -7.99
N ASN A 32 -2.88 -2.61 -8.58
CA ASN A 32 -3.63 -1.46 -8.07
C ASN A 32 -5.13 -1.52 -8.44
N ALA A 33 -5.55 -2.55 -9.16
CA ALA A 33 -6.93 -2.76 -9.59
C ALA A 33 -7.37 -4.20 -9.35
N PHE A 34 -8.59 -4.37 -8.82
CA PHE A 34 -9.22 -5.67 -8.60
C PHE A 34 -9.39 -6.50 -9.89
N SER A 35 -9.39 -5.85 -11.06
CA SER A 35 -9.48 -6.52 -12.35
C SER A 35 -8.15 -7.11 -12.84
N PHE A 36 -7.04 -6.90 -12.11
CA PHE A 36 -5.73 -7.47 -12.44
C PHE A 36 -5.31 -7.25 -13.91
N PRO A 37 -5.45 -6.03 -14.47
CA PRO A 37 -5.38 -5.81 -15.93
C PRO A 37 -3.98 -6.00 -16.53
N GLU A 38 -2.91 -5.89 -15.73
CA GLU A 38 -1.50 -6.09 -16.12
C GLU A 38 -0.84 -7.20 -15.30
N SER A 39 -1.63 -8.10 -14.75
CA SER A 39 -1.16 -9.05 -13.77
C SER A 39 -0.49 -10.26 -14.40
N GLN A 40 0.78 -10.43 -14.07
CA GLN A 40 1.54 -11.65 -14.35
C GLN A 40 1.82 -12.35 -13.02
N TRP A 41 1.71 -13.68 -13.02
CA TRP A 41 2.16 -14.48 -11.89
C TRP A 41 3.67 -14.28 -11.74
N GLN A 42 4.07 -13.88 -10.55
CA GLN A 42 5.46 -13.79 -10.11
C GLN A 42 5.67 -14.70 -8.91
N ASP A 43 6.92 -15.05 -8.62
CA ASP A 43 7.27 -15.77 -7.40
C ASP A 43 6.75 -15.02 -6.16
N PHE A 44 6.30 -15.79 -5.17
CA PHE A 44 5.84 -15.21 -3.92
C PHE A 44 7.01 -14.57 -3.16
N GLU A 45 6.85 -13.30 -2.79
CA GLU A 45 7.80 -12.56 -1.96
C GLU A 45 7.07 -11.88 -0.80
N GLU A 46 7.60 -12.01 0.41
CA GLU A 46 7.04 -11.37 1.60
C GLU A 46 7.17 -9.84 1.58
N ARG A 47 8.11 -9.30 0.78
CA ARG A 47 8.34 -7.87 0.64
C ARG A 47 8.58 -7.53 -0.82
N ILE A 48 7.73 -6.66 -1.37
CA ILE A 48 7.87 -6.15 -2.73
C ILE A 48 7.90 -4.63 -2.73
N ASP A 49 8.80 -4.08 -3.52
CA ASP A 49 8.85 -2.64 -3.80
C ASP A 49 7.77 -2.33 -4.85
N TRP A 50 6.81 -1.48 -4.48
CA TRP A 50 5.64 -1.17 -5.30
C TRP A 50 5.48 0.33 -5.46
N THR A 51 5.23 0.77 -6.69
CA THR A 51 5.00 2.18 -7.00
C THR A 51 3.49 2.44 -7.12
N LEU A 52 2.98 3.29 -6.23
CA LEU A 52 1.60 3.74 -6.24
C LEU A 52 1.34 4.69 -7.41
N SER A 53 0.08 4.77 -7.84
CA SER A 53 -0.32 5.70 -8.90
C SER A 53 -0.14 7.15 -8.47
N ILE A 54 0.30 8.03 -9.38
CA ILE A 54 0.72 9.43 -9.15
C ILE A 54 -0.32 10.38 -8.52
N VAL A 55 -1.57 9.97 -8.39
CA VAL A 55 -2.66 10.82 -7.90
C VAL A 55 -2.79 10.66 -6.39
N ASP A 56 -2.81 11.74 -5.61
CA ASP A 56 -3.09 11.66 -4.17
C ASP A 56 -4.46 11.02 -3.88
N GLY A 57 -4.58 10.43 -2.69
CA GLY A 57 -5.81 9.84 -2.18
C GLY A 57 -5.69 8.36 -1.81
N GLU A 58 -6.84 7.75 -1.55
CA GLU A 58 -6.93 6.34 -1.16
C GLU A 58 -6.51 5.43 -2.34
N LYS A 59 -5.41 4.70 -2.15
CA LYS A 59 -4.93 3.66 -3.05
C LYS A 59 -5.27 2.31 -2.48
N ARG A 60 -5.77 1.43 -3.33
CA ARG A 60 -6.03 0.04 -2.96
C ARG A 60 -5.11 -0.85 -3.75
N VAL A 61 -4.34 -1.66 -3.04
CA VAL A 61 -3.48 -2.69 -3.60
C VAL A 61 -4.17 -4.02 -3.36
N TYR A 62 -4.26 -4.82 -4.41
CA TYR A 62 -4.81 -6.16 -4.41
C TYR A 62 -3.66 -7.15 -4.64
N VAL A 63 -3.58 -8.16 -3.79
CA VAL A 63 -2.60 -9.24 -3.90
C VAL A 63 -3.36 -10.56 -4.04
N LEU A 64 -3.24 -11.20 -5.21
CA LEU A 64 -3.77 -12.53 -5.44
C LEU A 64 -2.64 -13.54 -5.24
N LEU A 65 -2.76 -14.35 -4.21
CA LEU A 65 -1.83 -15.41 -3.85
C LEU A 65 -2.31 -16.73 -4.43
N ARG A 66 -1.37 -17.59 -4.80
CA ARG A 66 -1.61 -18.97 -5.20
C ARG A 66 -0.64 -19.89 -4.51
N ASP A 67 -1.17 -20.91 -3.84
CA ASP A 67 -0.36 -21.97 -3.23
C ASP A 67 -0.05 -23.10 -4.21
N VAL A 68 0.86 -23.98 -3.80
CA VAL A 68 1.31 -25.15 -4.57
C VAL A 68 0.17 -26.13 -4.86
N ALA A 69 -0.87 -26.19 -4.04
CA ALA A 69 -2.06 -27.01 -4.29
C ALA A 69 -3.02 -26.37 -5.32
N GLY A 70 -2.72 -25.14 -5.77
CA GLY A 70 -3.50 -24.39 -6.74
C GLY A 70 -4.70 -23.67 -6.14
N SER A 71 -4.80 -23.56 -4.82
CA SER A 71 -5.78 -22.67 -4.20
C SER A 71 -5.32 -21.21 -4.35
N THR A 72 -6.30 -20.30 -4.45
CA THR A 72 -6.02 -18.88 -4.68
C THR A 72 -6.71 -18.04 -3.62
N SER A 73 -5.99 -17.10 -3.02
CA SER A 73 -6.48 -16.21 -1.97
C SER A 73 -6.25 -14.76 -2.36
N ILE A 74 -7.25 -13.89 -2.17
CA ILE A 74 -7.12 -12.46 -2.45
C ILE A 74 -6.95 -11.72 -1.14
N LEU A 75 -5.87 -10.96 -1.04
CA LEU A 75 -5.64 -9.95 -0.02
C LEU A 75 -5.85 -8.57 -0.64
N GLN A 76 -6.31 -7.63 0.17
CA GLN A 76 -6.41 -6.22 -0.21
C GLN A 76 -5.90 -5.36 0.92
N GLU A 77 -5.19 -4.30 0.56
CA GLU A 77 -4.68 -3.31 1.48
C GLU A 77 -4.96 -1.91 0.95
N THR A 78 -5.16 -0.97 1.87
CA THR A 78 -5.49 0.41 1.55
C THR A 78 -4.40 1.33 2.06
N ILE A 79 -3.73 2.03 1.15
CA ILE A 79 -2.66 2.97 1.44
C ILE A 79 -3.13 4.36 1.04
N VAL A 80 -2.98 5.34 1.92
CA VAL A 80 -3.35 6.73 1.60
C VAL A 80 -2.09 7.48 1.18
N LEU A 81 -2.01 7.82 -0.11
CA LEU A 81 -0.95 8.68 -0.63
C LEU A 81 -1.34 10.14 -0.36
N ASP A 82 -0.56 10.81 0.49
CA ASP A 82 -0.68 12.25 0.78
C ASP A 82 0.67 12.94 0.55
N THR A 83 0.87 13.41 -0.68
CA THR A 83 2.06 14.18 -1.06
C THR A 83 1.94 15.67 -0.74
N VAL A 84 0.80 16.11 -0.18
CA VAL A 84 0.58 17.52 0.15
C VAL A 84 1.11 17.80 1.55
N PRO A 85 2.27 18.47 1.71
CA PRO A 85 2.71 18.88 3.03
C PRO A 85 1.65 19.80 3.66
N PRO A 86 1.38 19.69 4.98
CA PRO A 86 0.42 20.57 5.62
C PRO A 86 0.87 22.01 5.38
N ARG A 87 0.02 22.81 4.70
CA ARG A 87 0.23 24.25 4.56
C ARG A 87 -0.06 24.92 5.89
N GLY A 88 0.88 24.77 6.84
CA GLY A 88 0.89 25.53 8.08
C GLY A 88 1.35 26.94 7.79
N THR A 89 0.43 27.86 7.47
CA THR A 89 0.69 29.28 7.69
C THR A 89 0.55 29.53 9.19
N MET A 90 1.65 29.41 9.92
CA MET A 90 1.76 29.94 11.27
C MET A 90 1.73 31.48 11.18
N SER A 91 0.54 32.07 11.28
CA SER A 91 0.43 33.49 11.56
C SER A 91 0.84 33.71 13.02
N ILE A 92 2.08 34.11 13.28
CA ILE A 92 2.40 34.81 14.53
C ILE A 92 1.61 36.12 14.45
N GLY A 93 0.52 36.19 15.21
CA GLY A 93 -0.06 37.48 15.55
C GLY A 93 0.96 38.22 16.41
N ASP A 94 1.61 39.22 15.84
CA ASP A 94 2.33 40.25 16.59
C ASP A 94 1.31 40.93 17.50
N GLY A 95 1.32 40.57 18.78
CA GLY A 95 0.19 40.73 19.68
C GLY A 95 0.58 41.32 21.03
N GLY A 96 1.19 42.50 21.01
CA GLY A 96 1.07 43.47 22.10
C GLY A 96 2.17 43.43 23.16
N GLY A 97 3.04 44.44 23.10
CA GLY A 97 3.88 44.81 24.23
C GLY A 97 3.02 45.16 25.45
N PHE A 98 3.39 44.61 26.60
CA PHE A 98 2.91 45.08 27.90
C PHE A 98 3.93 46.10 28.41
N VAL A 99 3.48 47.35 28.57
CA VAL A 99 4.09 48.37 29.44
C VAL A 99 3.48 48.31 30.82
#